data_AF-A0A6L3ML30-F1
#
_entry.id   AF-A0A6L3ML30-F1
#
_cell.length_a   1.000
_cell.length_b   1.000
_cell.length_c   1.000
_cell.angle_alpha   90.00
_cell.angle_beta   90.00
_cell.angle_gamma   90.00
#
_symmetry.space_group_name_H-M   'P 1'
#
loop_
_entity.id
_entity.type
_entity.pdbx_description
1 polymer ?
#
loop_
_entity_poly.entity_id
_entity_poly.type
_entity_poly.pdbx_seq_one_letter_code
_entity_poly.pdbx_strand_id
1 'polypeptide(L)'
;MPYAVPQTRHADRVLGALAGRLPAPADSSRLVSSWQRSLERYRLDPASSIGPRVLTAAALREVRDKEEAFLRASGQCLTRLHDMIRVADYCVMLTDAHGVTIDYRIDRERRADFRHAGLHIGSCWSESEEGTCGVASVLTDLAPITVHKTDHFRAAFTTLTCSAAPIFAPTGELIGVLDASAVQSPDSRDSQRLVYQLVRQHAALIEDGYFLHSLAQHWILFGHPNRHYVEAQPEWLIAFDACGNIVAANRHARDALPELREPRHIDEIFDSADLPLRDAAQLDAIVALRLRATGAPLYARLRAPLRGSARDTAGAASRRP
;
A
#
# COMPACT_ATOMS: atom_id res chain seq x y z
N MET A 1 9.29 -23.55 26.83
CA MET A 1 8.16 -23.09 26.00
C MET A 1 7.41 -21.98 26.75
N PRO A 2 7.77 -20.70 26.60
CA PRO A 2 6.98 -19.64 27.22
C PRO A 2 6.16 -18.87 26.17
N TYR A 3 4.85 -18.81 26.44
CA TYR A 3 3.83 -17.92 25.87
C TYR A 3 3.23 -18.26 24.50
N ALA A 4 2.64 -19.46 24.39
CA ALA A 4 1.37 -19.59 23.68
C ALA A 4 0.25 -19.27 24.70
N VAL A 5 -0.56 -18.23 24.45
CA VAL A 5 -1.82 -18.10 25.18
C VAL A 5 -2.62 -19.36 24.85
N PRO A 6 -3.08 -20.16 25.84
CA PRO A 6 -3.94 -21.31 25.56
C PRO A 6 -5.09 -20.85 24.67
N GLN A 7 -5.36 -21.55 23.57
CA GLN A 7 -6.31 -21.16 22.52
C GLN A 7 -7.67 -20.72 23.08
N THR A 8 -8.11 -21.39 24.16
CA THR A 8 -9.33 -21.06 24.93
C THR A 8 -9.28 -19.67 25.58
N ARG A 9 -8.14 -19.28 26.16
CA ARG A 9 -7.97 -17.96 26.79
C ARG A 9 -8.01 -16.80 25.79
N HIS A 10 -7.60 -17.03 24.53
CA HIS A 10 -7.69 -16.00 23.49
C HIS A 10 -9.14 -15.83 23.01
N ALA A 11 -9.84 -16.92 22.74
CA ALA A 11 -11.26 -16.86 22.36
C ALA A 11 -12.12 -16.19 23.45
N ASP A 12 -11.89 -16.55 24.72
CA ASP A 12 -12.57 -15.90 25.87
C ASP A 12 -12.28 -14.40 25.93
N ARG A 13 -11.06 -13.98 25.57
CA ARG A 13 -10.71 -12.56 25.48
C ARG A 13 -11.50 -11.84 24.40
N VAL A 14 -11.55 -12.39 23.20
CA VAL A 14 -12.29 -11.80 22.07
C VAL A 14 -13.77 -11.69 22.42
N LEU A 15 -14.39 -12.78 22.87
CA LEU A 15 -15.80 -12.81 23.25
C LEU A 15 -16.12 -11.93 24.46
N GLY A 16 -15.23 -11.91 25.45
CA GLY A 16 -15.37 -11.05 26.62
C GLY A 16 -15.24 -9.58 26.28
N ALA A 17 -14.34 -9.19 25.37
CA ALA A 17 -14.20 -7.82 24.91
C ALA A 17 -15.43 -7.34 24.12
N LEU A 18 -15.92 -8.17 23.20
CA LEU A 18 -17.15 -7.86 22.43
C LEU A 18 -18.39 -7.74 23.32
N ALA A 19 -18.44 -8.51 24.42
CA ALA A 19 -19.51 -8.42 25.40
C ALA A 19 -19.31 -7.33 26.48
N GLY A 20 -18.25 -6.51 26.37
CA GLY A 20 -17.93 -5.46 27.35
C GLY A 20 -17.48 -5.97 28.73
N ARG A 21 -17.15 -7.26 28.86
CA ARG A 21 -16.69 -7.90 30.11
C ARG A 21 -15.19 -7.83 30.32
N LEU A 22 -14.42 -7.70 29.23
CA LEU A 22 -12.97 -7.63 29.24
C LEU A 22 -12.49 -6.38 28.49
N PRO A 23 -11.27 -5.88 28.79
CA PRO A 23 -10.74 -4.73 28.07
C PRO A 23 -10.55 -5.07 26.59
N ALA A 24 -11.03 -4.16 25.73
CA ALA A 24 -10.73 -4.17 24.31
C ALA A 24 -9.23 -3.92 24.06
N PRO A 25 -8.70 -4.29 22.87
CA PRO A 25 -7.39 -3.84 22.44
C PRO A 25 -7.27 -2.32 22.59
N ALA A 26 -6.23 -1.86 23.30
CA ALA A 26 -6.00 -0.43 23.51
C ALA A 26 -5.86 0.28 22.15
N ASP A 27 -6.52 1.44 22.01
CA ASP A 27 -6.41 2.38 20.89
C ASP A 27 -6.92 1.94 19.51
N SER A 28 -7.95 1.07 19.43
CA SER A 28 -8.59 0.90 18.12
C SER A 28 -10.04 0.42 18.15
N SER A 29 -10.98 1.37 18.02
CA SER A 29 -12.36 1.09 17.63
C SER A 29 -12.44 0.26 16.34
N ARG A 30 -11.46 0.41 15.45
CA ARG A 30 -11.32 -0.37 14.21
C ARG A 30 -11.10 -1.87 14.48
N LEU A 31 -10.22 -2.22 15.44
CA LEU A 31 -9.99 -3.62 15.81
C LEU A 31 -11.25 -4.26 16.41
N VAL A 32 -11.93 -3.57 17.32
CA VAL A 32 -13.18 -4.07 17.93
C VAL A 32 -14.27 -4.25 16.87
N SER A 33 -14.42 -3.27 15.97
CA SER A 33 -15.35 -3.37 14.84
C SER A 33 -15.02 -4.56 13.94
N SER A 34 -13.73 -4.80 13.67
CA SER A 34 -13.28 -5.95 12.88
C SER A 34 -13.53 -7.29 13.58
N TRP A 35 -13.32 -7.38 14.90
CA TRP A 35 -13.70 -8.57 15.70
C TRP A 35 -15.20 -8.84 15.62
N GLN A 36 -16.01 -7.79 15.73
CA GLN A 36 -17.46 -7.92 15.64
C GLN A 36 -17.88 -8.43 14.26
N ARG A 37 -17.36 -7.86 13.16
CA ARG A 37 -17.62 -8.36 11.80
C ARG A 37 -17.17 -9.80 11.62
N SER A 38 -15.97 -10.14 12.11
CA SER A 38 -15.42 -11.50 12.05
C SER A 38 -16.34 -12.53 12.71
N LEU A 39 -16.86 -12.21 13.90
CA LEU A 39 -17.75 -13.10 14.65
C LEU A 39 -19.18 -13.13 14.10
N GLU A 40 -19.78 -11.97 13.89
CA GLU A 40 -21.22 -11.85 13.61
C GLU A 40 -21.54 -12.02 12.13
N ARG A 41 -20.73 -11.44 11.25
CA ARG A 41 -20.97 -11.45 9.80
C ARG A 41 -20.32 -12.66 9.13
N TYR A 42 -19.04 -12.90 9.41
CA TYR A 42 -18.28 -13.97 8.76
C TYR A 42 -18.33 -15.31 9.50
N ARG A 43 -18.90 -15.33 10.72
CA ARG A 43 -19.08 -16.54 11.54
C ARG A 43 -17.76 -17.29 11.79
N LEU A 44 -16.66 -16.53 11.91
CA LEU A 44 -15.35 -17.09 12.18
C LEU A 44 -15.22 -17.46 13.66
N ASP A 45 -14.52 -18.56 13.92
CA ASP A 45 -14.19 -19.01 15.27
C ASP A 45 -12.86 -18.38 15.73
N PRO A 46 -12.86 -17.54 16.80
CA PRO A 46 -11.62 -16.96 17.32
C PRO A 46 -10.67 -18.01 17.92
N ALA A 47 -11.16 -19.19 18.30
CA ALA A 47 -10.33 -20.30 18.78
C ALA A 47 -9.61 -21.04 17.65
N SER A 48 -9.99 -20.81 16.39
CA SER A 48 -9.42 -21.52 15.24
C SER A 48 -7.91 -21.35 15.14
N SER A 49 -7.23 -22.48 14.96
CA SER A 49 -5.78 -22.59 14.72
C SER A 49 -5.44 -22.93 13.27
N ILE A 50 -6.44 -23.00 12.39
CA ILE A 50 -6.24 -23.29 10.97
C ILE A 50 -5.56 -22.06 10.33
N GLY A 51 -4.53 -22.29 9.51
CA GLY A 51 -3.86 -21.23 8.75
C GLY A 51 -4.68 -20.76 7.53
N PRO A 52 -4.19 -19.75 6.80
CA PRO A 52 -4.90 -19.19 5.67
C PRO A 52 -5.02 -20.18 4.51
N ARG A 53 -6.10 -20.03 3.74
CA ARG A 53 -6.22 -20.71 2.45
C ARG A 53 -5.11 -20.23 1.51
N VAL A 54 -4.59 -21.16 0.71
CA VAL A 54 -3.56 -20.86 -0.30
C VAL A 54 -4.12 -21.16 -1.68
N LEU A 55 -3.95 -20.22 -2.61
CA LEU A 55 -4.32 -20.43 -4.00
C LEU A 55 -3.52 -21.58 -4.65
N THR A 56 -4.17 -22.24 -5.61
CA THR A 56 -3.46 -23.15 -6.51
C THR A 56 -2.46 -22.37 -7.35
N ALA A 57 -1.44 -23.06 -7.87
CA ALA A 57 -0.43 -22.42 -8.72
C ALA A 57 -1.02 -21.81 -9.99
N ALA A 58 -2.13 -22.36 -10.54
CA ALA A 58 -2.81 -21.80 -11.70
C ALA A 58 -3.51 -20.49 -11.36
N ALA A 59 -4.34 -20.47 -10.30
CA ALA A 59 -5.04 -19.27 -9.85
C ALA A 59 -4.06 -18.15 -9.46
N LEU A 60 -2.96 -18.50 -8.79
CA LEU A 60 -1.92 -17.52 -8.44
C LEU A 60 -1.24 -16.91 -9.68
N ARG A 61 -0.99 -17.71 -10.73
CA ARG A 61 -0.44 -17.16 -11.99
C ARG A 61 -1.41 -16.18 -12.62
N GLU A 62 -2.68 -16.53 -12.72
CA GLU A 62 -3.71 -15.63 -13.28
C GLU A 62 -3.80 -14.31 -12.52
N VAL A 63 -3.69 -14.32 -11.18
CA VAL A 63 -3.64 -13.10 -10.37
C VAL A 63 -2.37 -12.31 -10.70
N ARG A 64 -1.19 -12.95 -10.66
CA ARG A 64 0.09 -12.25 -10.89
C ARG A 64 0.25 -11.69 -12.30
N ASP A 65 -0.32 -12.35 -13.30
CA ASP A 65 -0.30 -11.89 -14.69
C ASP A 65 -1.12 -10.60 -14.87
N LYS A 66 -2.24 -10.47 -14.14
CA LYS A 66 -3.03 -9.22 -14.10
C LYS A 66 -2.28 -8.08 -13.39
N GLU A 67 -1.47 -8.41 -12.40
CA GLU A 67 -0.74 -7.46 -11.56
C GLU A 67 0.70 -7.16 -12.05
N GLU A 68 1.05 -7.47 -13.30
CA GLU A 68 2.43 -7.39 -13.78
C GLU A 68 3.05 -6.00 -13.59
N ALA A 69 2.33 -4.94 -13.98
CA ALA A 69 2.78 -3.55 -13.83
C ALA A 69 2.99 -3.18 -12.35
N PHE A 70 2.09 -3.62 -11.48
CA PHE A 70 2.15 -3.38 -10.04
C PHE A 70 3.35 -4.11 -9.41
N LEU A 71 3.57 -5.38 -9.77
CA LEU A 71 4.71 -6.18 -9.33
C LEU A 71 6.05 -5.55 -9.76
N ARG A 72 6.13 -5.06 -11.00
CA ARG A 72 7.33 -4.36 -11.51
C ARG A 72 7.62 -3.08 -10.73
N ALA A 73 6.61 -2.26 -10.45
CA ALA A 73 6.77 -1.03 -9.66
C ALA A 73 7.19 -1.32 -8.21
N SER A 74 6.80 -2.47 -7.66
CA SER A 74 6.97 -2.78 -6.24
C SER A 74 8.28 -3.50 -5.91
N GLY A 75 8.80 -4.32 -6.82
CA GLY A 75 9.81 -5.36 -6.51
C GLY A 75 11.10 -4.86 -5.82
N GLN A 76 11.63 -3.71 -6.22
CA GLN A 76 12.82 -3.12 -5.58
C GLN A 76 12.50 -2.52 -4.22
N CYS A 77 11.30 -1.95 -4.04
CA CYS A 77 10.85 -1.34 -2.79
C CYS A 77 10.65 -2.42 -1.72
N LEU A 78 10.05 -3.56 -2.07
CA LEU A 78 9.94 -4.72 -1.17
C LEU A 78 11.32 -5.19 -0.67
N THR A 79 12.28 -5.27 -1.57
CA THR A 79 13.64 -5.72 -1.26
C THR A 79 14.32 -4.76 -0.27
N ARG A 80 14.25 -3.44 -0.53
CA ARG A 80 14.80 -2.42 0.36
C ARG A 80 14.15 -2.44 1.74
N LEU A 81 12.82 -2.54 1.80
CA LEU A 81 12.11 -2.62 3.08
C LEU A 81 12.60 -3.84 3.87
N HIS A 82 12.64 -5.02 3.21
CA HIS A 82 13.10 -6.24 3.84
C HIS A 82 14.54 -6.12 4.35
N ASP A 83 15.46 -5.56 3.59
CA ASP A 83 16.85 -5.37 4.02
C ASP A 83 16.96 -4.50 5.29
N MET A 84 16.04 -3.55 5.49
CA MET A 84 15.99 -2.73 6.70
C MET A 84 15.46 -3.47 7.94
N ILE A 85 14.55 -4.44 7.76
CA ILE A 85 13.81 -5.06 8.88
C ILE A 85 14.13 -6.55 9.10
N ARG A 86 14.87 -7.20 8.18
CA ARG A 86 15.25 -8.62 8.28
C ARG A 86 16.03 -8.96 9.54
N VAL A 87 16.81 -8.02 10.08
CA VAL A 87 17.57 -8.20 11.33
C VAL A 87 16.68 -8.36 12.56
N ALA A 88 15.43 -7.92 12.45
CA ALA A 88 14.38 -8.10 13.45
C ALA A 88 13.42 -9.24 13.06
N ASP A 89 13.84 -10.12 12.14
CA ASP A 89 13.10 -11.30 11.72
C ASP A 89 11.72 -11.05 11.09
N TYR A 90 11.58 -9.95 10.34
CA TYR A 90 10.37 -9.67 9.57
C TYR A 90 10.46 -10.23 8.15
N CYS A 91 9.33 -10.73 7.64
CA CYS A 91 9.10 -10.81 6.20
C CYS A 91 8.38 -9.55 5.70
N VAL A 92 8.46 -9.32 4.40
CA VAL A 92 7.63 -8.34 3.69
C VAL A 92 6.73 -9.09 2.71
N MET A 93 5.44 -8.81 2.73
CA MET A 93 4.45 -9.34 1.79
C MET A 93 3.79 -8.19 1.03
N LEU A 94 3.48 -8.45 -0.24
CA LEU A 94 2.65 -7.61 -1.07
C LEU A 94 1.41 -8.41 -1.45
N THR A 95 0.23 -7.84 -1.24
CA THR A 95 -1.03 -8.44 -1.67
C THR A 95 -1.66 -7.66 -2.81
N ASP A 96 -2.51 -8.33 -3.57
CA ASP A 96 -3.49 -7.65 -4.43
C ASP A 96 -4.60 -6.98 -3.58
N ALA A 97 -5.54 -6.32 -4.26
CA ALA A 97 -6.70 -5.66 -3.65
C ALA A 97 -7.72 -6.63 -3.00
N HIS A 98 -7.53 -7.95 -3.14
CA HIS A 98 -8.36 -8.98 -2.53
C HIS A 98 -7.67 -9.68 -1.34
N GLY A 99 -6.43 -9.29 -1.02
CA GLY A 99 -5.66 -9.85 0.09
C GLY A 99 -4.91 -11.14 -0.25
N VAL A 100 -4.74 -11.47 -1.53
CA VAL A 100 -3.89 -12.58 -1.97
C VAL A 100 -2.43 -12.12 -1.99
N THR A 101 -1.55 -12.82 -1.31
CA THR A 101 -0.10 -12.54 -1.37
C THR A 101 0.47 -12.85 -2.76
N ILE A 102 0.90 -11.81 -3.49
CA ILE A 102 1.37 -11.87 -4.89
C ILE A 102 2.89 -11.67 -5.04
N ASP A 103 3.56 -11.14 -4.01
CA ASP A 103 5.01 -11.13 -3.88
C ASP A 103 5.41 -11.11 -2.40
N TYR A 104 6.64 -11.54 -2.09
CA TYR A 104 7.17 -11.52 -0.73
C TYR A 104 8.70 -11.56 -0.67
N ARG A 105 9.27 -11.06 0.43
CA ARG A 105 10.71 -11.14 0.76
C ARG A 105 10.87 -11.73 2.15
N ILE A 106 11.75 -12.72 2.24
CA ILE A 106 12.04 -13.45 3.46
C ILE A 106 13.40 -14.11 3.37
N ASP A 107 14.09 -14.21 4.51
CA ASP A 107 15.29 -15.01 4.65
C ASP A 107 15.05 -16.49 4.42
N ARG A 108 15.95 -17.10 3.62
CA ARG A 108 15.83 -18.50 3.20
C ARG A 108 15.70 -19.45 4.39
N GLU A 109 16.45 -19.19 5.45
CA GLU A 109 16.46 -19.99 6.68
C GLU A 109 15.15 -19.93 7.46
N ARG A 110 14.41 -18.80 7.33
CA ARG A 110 13.14 -18.55 8.02
C ARG A 110 11.92 -19.02 7.23
N ARG A 111 12.08 -19.44 5.97
CA ARG A 111 10.96 -19.79 5.07
C ARG A 111 10.04 -20.87 5.63
N ALA A 112 10.57 -21.85 6.35
CA ALA A 112 9.76 -22.93 6.93
C ALA A 112 8.82 -22.39 8.02
N ASP A 113 9.34 -21.57 8.94
CA ASP A 113 8.58 -20.99 10.05
C ASP A 113 7.45 -20.09 9.55
N PHE A 114 7.76 -19.21 8.58
CA PHE A 114 6.77 -18.31 7.99
C PHE A 114 5.74 -19.07 7.16
N ARG A 115 6.15 -20.12 6.43
CA ARG A 115 5.21 -21.00 5.73
C ARG A 115 4.26 -21.67 6.71
N HIS A 116 4.76 -22.14 7.86
CA HIS A 116 3.93 -22.72 8.91
C HIS A 116 2.93 -21.71 9.49
N ALA A 117 3.33 -20.43 9.61
CA ALA A 117 2.45 -19.33 9.98
C ALA A 117 1.50 -18.85 8.86
N GLY A 118 1.56 -19.44 7.66
CA GLY A 118 0.75 -19.04 6.50
C GLY A 118 1.28 -17.85 5.72
N LEU A 119 2.42 -17.26 6.11
CA LEU A 119 3.04 -16.09 5.50
C LEU A 119 3.88 -16.47 4.28
N HIS A 120 3.22 -16.75 3.16
CA HIS A 120 3.91 -17.11 1.91
C HIS A 120 3.07 -16.80 0.67
N ILE A 121 3.70 -16.90 -0.50
CA ILE A 121 3.03 -16.64 -1.78
C ILE A 121 1.70 -17.42 -1.93
N GLY A 122 0.65 -16.73 -2.36
CA GLY A 122 -0.69 -17.28 -2.61
C GLY A 122 -1.61 -17.39 -1.39
N SER A 123 -1.15 -17.07 -0.18
CA SER A 123 -2.03 -17.01 1.00
C SER A 123 -3.08 -15.91 0.88
N CYS A 124 -4.31 -16.21 1.29
CA CYS A 124 -5.45 -15.28 1.27
C CYS A 124 -5.71 -14.71 2.67
N TRP A 125 -5.73 -13.38 2.79
CA TRP A 125 -5.84 -12.66 4.06
C TRP A 125 -7.05 -11.74 4.15
N SER A 126 -8.15 -12.10 3.46
CA SER A 126 -9.39 -11.34 3.53
C SER A 126 -10.00 -11.43 4.94
N GLU A 127 -10.72 -10.38 5.37
CA GLU A 127 -11.39 -10.38 6.69
C GLU A 127 -12.43 -11.51 6.80
N SER A 128 -13.05 -11.89 5.66
CA SER A 128 -14.00 -13.00 5.61
C SER A 128 -13.41 -14.38 5.85
N GLU A 129 -12.09 -14.53 5.70
CA GLU A 129 -11.41 -15.82 5.87
C GLU A 129 -10.60 -15.86 7.17
N GLU A 130 -9.82 -14.81 7.43
CA GLU A 130 -8.85 -14.80 8.54
C GLU A 130 -9.29 -13.93 9.72
N GLY A 131 -10.39 -13.19 9.56
CA GLY A 131 -10.82 -12.18 10.52
C GLY A 131 -9.82 -11.04 10.60
N THR A 132 -9.70 -10.43 11.77
CA THR A 132 -8.78 -9.32 12.00
C THR A 132 -7.33 -9.77 11.90
N CYS A 133 -6.66 -9.31 10.85
CA CYS A 133 -5.21 -9.33 10.65
C CYS A 133 -4.78 -8.01 9.98
N GLY A 134 -3.47 -7.79 9.83
CA GLY A 134 -2.92 -6.56 9.22
C GLY A 134 -3.52 -6.26 7.85
N VAL A 135 -3.41 -7.21 6.92
CA VAL A 135 -3.95 -7.09 5.55
C VAL A 135 -5.46 -6.88 5.55
N ALA A 136 -6.23 -7.75 6.21
CA ALA A 136 -7.69 -7.65 6.29
C ALA A 136 -8.16 -6.28 6.78
N SER A 137 -7.51 -5.75 7.82
CA SER A 137 -7.87 -4.47 8.42
C SER A 137 -7.60 -3.30 7.45
N VAL A 138 -6.51 -3.36 6.68
CA VAL A 138 -6.21 -2.35 5.65
C VAL A 138 -7.21 -2.43 4.49
N LEU A 139 -7.58 -3.64 4.04
CA LEU A 139 -8.56 -3.81 2.96
C LEU A 139 -9.91 -3.18 3.32
N THR A 140 -10.34 -3.31 4.58
CA THR A 140 -11.63 -2.77 5.03
C THR A 140 -11.58 -1.27 5.35
N ASP A 141 -10.52 -0.82 6.02
CA ASP A 141 -10.47 0.55 6.55
C ASP A 141 -9.75 1.55 5.63
N LEU A 142 -9.07 1.06 4.59
CA LEU A 142 -8.24 1.86 3.66
C LEU A 142 -7.19 2.73 4.38
N ALA A 143 -6.72 2.26 5.54
CA ALA A 143 -5.83 3.00 6.41
C ALA A 143 -4.77 2.08 7.04
N PRO A 144 -3.52 2.55 7.16
CA PRO A 144 -2.47 1.77 7.81
C PRO A 144 -2.84 1.34 9.23
N ILE A 145 -2.29 0.21 9.67
CA ILE A 145 -2.52 -0.33 11.02
C ILE A 145 -1.38 -1.26 11.45
N THR A 146 -1.21 -1.38 12.77
CA THR A 146 -0.46 -2.49 13.37
C THR A 146 -1.44 -3.42 14.06
N VAL A 147 -1.40 -4.71 13.72
CA VAL A 147 -2.12 -5.78 14.42
C VAL A 147 -1.08 -6.62 15.14
N HIS A 148 -1.06 -6.52 16.46
CA HIS A 148 -0.03 -7.12 17.29
C HIS A 148 -0.58 -8.23 18.19
N LYS A 149 -0.08 -9.45 18.00
CA LYS A 149 -0.38 -10.61 18.83
C LYS A 149 -1.87 -10.85 18.99
N THR A 150 -2.37 -10.69 20.20
CA THR A 150 -3.77 -10.87 20.60
C THR A 150 -4.73 -9.84 20.00
N ASP A 151 -4.25 -8.87 19.22
CA ASP A 151 -5.10 -8.04 18.37
C ASP A 151 -5.70 -8.86 17.21
N HIS A 152 -5.01 -9.93 16.79
CA HIS A 152 -5.52 -10.85 15.77
C HIS A 152 -6.79 -11.53 16.27
N PHE A 153 -7.76 -11.71 15.38
CA PHE A 153 -9.01 -12.37 15.73
C PHE A 153 -8.79 -13.87 16.03
N ARG A 154 -8.08 -14.57 15.14
CA ARG A 154 -7.85 -16.02 15.26
C ARG A 154 -6.65 -16.36 16.13
N ALA A 155 -6.80 -17.37 16.98
CA ALA A 155 -5.74 -17.90 17.83
C ALA A 155 -4.47 -18.29 17.04
N ALA A 156 -4.65 -18.77 15.80
CA ALA A 156 -3.58 -19.11 14.86
C ALA A 156 -2.50 -18.03 14.71
N PHE A 157 -2.88 -16.75 14.83
CA PHE A 157 -2.02 -15.61 14.51
C PHE A 157 -1.57 -14.81 15.75
N THR A 158 -1.86 -15.30 16.96
CA THR A 158 -1.58 -14.57 18.20
C THR A 158 -0.09 -14.42 18.53
N THR A 159 0.80 -15.15 17.83
CA THR A 159 2.25 -14.96 17.91
C THR A 159 2.75 -13.90 16.93
N LEU A 160 1.94 -13.55 15.92
CA LEU A 160 2.34 -12.66 14.85
C LEU A 160 2.24 -11.20 15.29
N THR A 161 3.10 -10.38 14.72
CA THR A 161 2.88 -8.94 14.62
C THR A 161 2.90 -8.55 13.16
N CYS A 162 1.95 -7.71 12.76
CA CYS A 162 1.80 -7.23 11.39
C CYS A 162 1.70 -5.71 11.41
N SER A 163 2.47 -5.04 10.55
CA SER A 163 2.28 -3.62 10.23
C SER A 163 1.98 -3.53 8.74
N ALA A 164 0.82 -2.97 8.41
CA ALA A 164 0.31 -2.96 7.04
C ALA A 164 -0.08 -1.55 6.61
N ALA A 165 0.05 -1.26 5.31
CA ALA A 165 -0.38 -0.01 4.71
C ALA A 165 -1.02 -0.24 3.32
N PRO A 166 -2.06 0.53 2.98
CA PRO A 166 -2.70 0.45 1.67
C PRO A 166 -1.78 1.02 0.59
N ILE A 167 -1.92 0.50 -0.62
CA ILE A 167 -1.33 1.04 -1.84
C ILE A 167 -2.48 1.39 -2.79
N PHE A 168 -2.52 2.64 -3.23
CA PHE A 168 -3.53 3.14 -4.15
C PHE A 168 -2.99 3.38 -5.57
N ALA A 169 -3.83 3.14 -6.57
CA ALA A 169 -3.64 3.62 -7.93
C ALA A 169 -3.76 5.15 -8.01
N PRO A 170 -3.28 5.77 -9.10
CA PRO A 170 -3.47 7.22 -9.32
C PRO A 170 -4.93 7.65 -9.29
N THR A 171 -5.86 6.77 -9.68
CA THR A 171 -7.31 6.96 -9.64
C THR A 171 -7.90 6.97 -8.23
N GLY A 172 -7.11 6.61 -7.20
CA GLY A 172 -7.56 6.51 -5.81
C GLY A 172 -8.09 5.12 -5.42
N GLU A 173 -8.17 4.19 -6.36
CA GLU A 173 -8.56 2.79 -6.08
C GLU A 173 -7.45 2.05 -5.30
N LEU A 174 -7.83 1.21 -4.34
CA LEU A 174 -6.89 0.33 -3.64
C LEU A 174 -6.45 -0.79 -4.59
N ILE A 175 -5.15 -0.91 -4.83
CA ILE A 175 -4.58 -1.95 -5.70
C ILE A 175 -3.84 -3.05 -4.92
N GLY A 176 -3.54 -2.81 -3.65
CA GLY A 176 -2.88 -3.80 -2.84
C GLY A 176 -2.56 -3.33 -1.42
N VAL A 177 -1.96 -4.23 -0.66
CA VAL A 177 -1.49 -3.97 0.71
C VAL A 177 -0.03 -4.36 0.81
N LEU A 178 0.78 -3.45 1.37
CA LEU A 178 2.12 -3.77 1.84
C LEU A 178 2.02 -4.18 3.30
N ASP A 179 2.52 -5.36 3.64
CA ASP A 179 2.56 -5.88 5.01
C ASP A 179 3.99 -6.27 5.38
N ALA A 180 4.41 -5.87 6.58
CA ALA A 180 5.60 -6.41 7.21
C ALA A 180 5.19 -7.16 8.47
N SER A 181 5.52 -8.45 8.53
CA SER A 181 5.14 -9.29 9.65
C SER A 181 6.29 -10.14 10.18
N ALA A 182 6.27 -10.39 11.48
CA ALA A 182 7.23 -11.24 12.17
C ALA A 182 6.50 -12.34 12.94
N VAL A 183 7.03 -13.56 12.87
CA VAL A 183 6.47 -14.73 13.55
C VAL A 183 6.72 -14.75 15.06
N GLN A 184 7.70 -13.97 15.50
CA GLN A 184 8.06 -13.79 16.91
C GLN A 184 8.33 -12.30 17.12
N SER A 185 7.73 -11.73 18.16
CA SER A 185 7.99 -10.34 18.54
C SER A 185 7.94 -10.17 20.06
N PRO A 186 8.64 -9.17 20.62
CA PRO A 186 8.45 -8.76 22.01
C PRO A 186 6.98 -8.41 22.31
N ASP A 187 6.59 -8.45 23.59
CA ASP A 187 5.25 -7.97 24.03
C ASP A 187 5.12 -6.44 23.95
N SER A 188 6.24 -5.72 24.06
CA SER A 188 6.25 -4.26 23.83
C SER A 188 5.99 -3.96 22.35
N ARG A 189 5.20 -2.91 22.10
CA ARG A 189 4.88 -2.38 20.76
C ARG A 189 5.90 -1.37 20.22
N ASP A 190 6.95 -1.06 20.96
CA ASP A 190 7.84 0.07 20.59
C ASP A 190 8.52 -0.16 19.24
N SER A 191 9.02 -1.37 18.99
CA SER A 191 9.64 -1.72 17.70
C SER A 191 8.66 -1.68 16.53
N GLN A 192 7.39 -2.01 16.78
CA GLN A 192 6.33 -2.05 15.76
C GLN A 192 5.97 -0.64 15.27
N ARG A 193 6.13 0.39 16.11
CA ARG A 193 5.92 1.79 15.70
C ARG A 193 6.91 2.21 14.61
N LEU A 194 8.17 1.79 14.71
CA LEU A 194 9.17 2.06 13.68
C LEU A 194 8.85 1.28 12.39
N VAL A 195 8.56 -0.01 12.50
CA VAL A 195 8.18 -0.84 11.34
C VAL A 195 6.93 -0.28 10.66
N TYR A 196 5.94 0.19 11.42
CA TYR A 196 4.75 0.86 10.90
C TYR A 196 5.08 2.08 10.05
N GLN A 197 6.00 2.95 10.49
CA GLN A 197 6.41 4.10 9.67
C GLN A 197 7.16 3.65 8.40
N LEU A 198 8.02 2.64 8.50
CA LEU A 198 8.75 2.11 7.34
C LEU A 198 7.80 1.53 6.29
N VAL A 199 6.80 0.75 6.72
CA VAL A 199 5.77 0.18 5.84
C VAL A 199 4.96 1.29 5.17
N ARG A 200 4.51 2.31 5.92
CA ARG A 200 3.79 3.45 5.34
C ARG A 200 4.59 4.20 4.29
N GLN A 201 5.86 4.47 4.59
CA GLN A 201 6.76 5.16 3.67
C GLN A 201 6.99 4.33 2.40
N HIS A 202 7.21 3.02 2.54
CA HIS A 202 7.44 2.15 1.38
C HIS A 202 6.18 1.93 0.55
N ALA A 203 4.99 1.89 1.17
CA ALA A 203 3.73 1.88 0.44
C ALA A 203 3.58 3.15 -0.42
N ALA A 204 3.88 4.34 0.13
CA ALA A 204 3.88 5.59 -0.65
C ALA A 204 4.89 5.57 -1.81
N LEU A 205 6.10 5.03 -1.58
CA LEU A 205 7.10 4.88 -2.65
C LEU A 205 6.63 3.95 -3.76
N ILE A 206 5.89 2.89 -3.42
CA ILE A 206 5.27 2.00 -4.41
C ILE A 206 4.17 2.73 -5.19
N GLU A 207 3.30 3.49 -4.50
CA GLU A 207 2.27 4.33 -5.15
C GLU A 207 2.89 5.30 -6.16
N ASP A 208 3.93 6.02 -5.77
CA ASP A 208 4.62 6.98 -6.64
C ASP A 208 5.29 6.29 -7.84
N GLY A 209 5.94 5.14 -7.61
CA GLY A 209 6.52 4.33 -8.70
C GLY A 209 5.46 3.84 -9.69
N TYR A 210 4.33 3.34 -9.17
CA TYR A 210 3.20 2.90 -9.97
C TYR A 210 2.52 4.06 -10.71
N PHE A 211 2.42 5.24 -10.09
CA PHE A 211 1.93 6.47 -10.70
C PHE A 211 2.77 6.87 -11.91
N LEU A 212 4.09 6.93 -11.74
CA LEU A 212 5.01 7.33 -12.81
C LEU A 212 5.03 6.37 -13.99
N HIS A 213 4.80 5.08 -13.73
CA HIS A 213 4.65 4.05 -14.76
C HIS A 213 3.31 4.18 -15.49
N SER A 214 2.20 4.20 -14.73
CA SER A 214 0.83 4.21 -15.29
C SER A 214 0.52 5.48 -16.08
N LEU A 215 1.18 6.59 -15.74
CA LEU A 215 0.95 7.90 -16.36
C LEU A 215 2.14 8.35 -17.22
N ALA A 216 2.95 7.41 -17.69
CA ALA A 216 4.10 7.68 -18.54
C ALA A 216 3.77 8.46 -19.83
N GLN A 217 2.52 8.36 -20.33
CA GLN A 217 2.03 9.07 -21.51
C GLN A 217 1.47 10.49 -21.21
N HIS A 218 1.55 10.94 -19.96
CA HIS A 218 1.10 12.27 -19.54
C HIS A 218 2.28 13.17 -19.18
N TRP A 219 2.03 14.47 -19.15
CA TRP A 219 2.97 15.40 -18.54
C TRP A 219 2.96 15.16 -17.04
N ILE A 220 4.14 15.04 -16.43
CA ILE A 220 4.27 14.90 -14.98
C ILE A 220 5.01 16.09 -14.40
N LEU A 221 4.35 16.78 -13.46
CA LEU A 221 4.95 17.77 -12.59
C LEU A 221 5.47 17.07 -11.34
N PHE A 222 6.77 17.22 -11.08
CA PHE A 222 7.44 16.83 -9.85
C PHE A 222 7.61 18.07 -8.99
N GLY A 223 6.90 18.13 -7.86
CA GLY A 223 6.81 19.32 -7.02
C GLY A 223 7.41 19.11 -5.62
N HIS A 224 8.01 20.15 -5.07
CA HIS A 224 8.47 20.19 -3.68
C HIS A 224 8.48 21.64 -3.13
N PRO A 225 8.09 21.89 -1.85
CA PRO A 225 8.15 23.22 -1.25
C PRO A 225 9.57 23.81 -1.13
N ASN A 226 10.58 22.95 -1.12
CA ASN A 226 11.99 23.31 -1.13
C ASN A 226 12.66 22.88 -2.44
N ARG A 227 13.23 23.85 -3.17
CA ARG A 227 13.90 23.69 -4.46
C ARG A 227 14.92 22.55 -4.50
N HIS A 228 15.68 22.35 -3.42
CA HIS A 228 16.79 21.39 -3.39
C HIS A 228 16.33 19.93 -3.41
N TYR A 229 15.06 19.66 -3.12
CA TYR A 229 14.51 18.30 -3.04
C TYR A 229 13.61 17.93 -4.23
N VAL A 230 13.33 18.85 -5.15
CA VAL A 230 12.49 18.59 -6.34
C VAL A 230 12.97 17.35 -7.12
N GLU A 231 14.29 17.19 -7.27
CA GLU A 231 14.87 16.07 -8.01
C GLU A 231 15.24 14.89 -7.11
N ALA A 232 15.63 15.15 -5.86
CA ALA A 232 16.08 14.11 -4.93
C ALA A 232 14.93 13.32 -4.33
N GLN A 233 13.85 14.01 -3.94
CA GLN A 233 12.67 13.44 -3.30
C GLN A 233 11.46 14.36 -3.55
N PRO A 234 10.86 14.31 -4.75
CA PRO A 234 9.64 15.05 -5.02
C PRO A 234 8.54 14.60 -4.05
N GLU A 235 7.84 15.55 -3.45
CA GLU A 235 6.69 15.25 -2.58
C GLU A 235 5.40 15.12 -3.40
N TRP A 236 5.26 15.94 -4.43
CA TRP A 236 4.06 16.02 -5.25
C TRP A 236 4.32 15.49 -6.64
N LEU A 237 3.45 14.59 -7.08
CA LEU A 237 3.37 14.15 -8.46
C LEU A 237 2.01 14.54 -9.00
N ILE A 238 1.97 15.33 -10.06
CA ILE A 238 0.72 15.75 -10.72
C ILE A 238 0.84 15.44 -12.20
N ALA A 239 -0.07 14.63 -12.70
CA ALA A 239 -0.17 14.26 -14.10
C ALA A 239 -1.26 15.10 -14.78
N PHE A 240 -0.97 15.61 -15.98
CA PHE A 240 -1.94 16.37 -16.76
C PHE A 240 -1.79 16.09 -18.26
N ASP A 241 -2.87 16.35 -19.01
CA ASP A 241 -2.95 16.08 -20.43
C ASP A 241 -2.30 17.18 -21.30
N ALA A 242 -2.38 17.02 -22.63
CA ALA A 242 -1.85 17.99 -23.59
C ALA A 242 -2.69 19.26 -23.72
N CYS A 243 -3.78 19.41 -22.96
CA CYS A 243 -4.53 20.66 -22.82
C CYS A 243 -4.18 21.36 -21.51
N GLY A 244 -3.72 20.64 -20.49
CA GLY A 244 -3.44 21.15 -19.15
C GLY A 244 -4.45 20.68 -18.09
N ASN A 245 -5.37 19.76 -18.45
CA ASN A 245 -6.32 19.19 -17.51
C ASN A 245 -5.60 18.16 -16.64
N ILE A 246 -5.78 18.27 -15.32
CA ILE A 246 -5.21 17.34 -14.35
C ILE A 246 -5.91 16.00 -14.49
N VAL A 247 -5.11 14.95 -14.70
CA VAL A 247 -5.57 13.56 -14.86
C VAL A 247 -5.45 12.81 -13.55
N ALA A 248 -4.39 13.05 -12.79
CA ALA A 248 -4.19 12.45 -11.47
C ALA A 248 -3.16 13.25 -10.66
N ALA A 249 -3.18 13.06 -9.35
CA ALA A 249 -2.13 13.52 -8.45
C ALA A 249 -1.83 12.43 -7.41
N ASN A 250 -0.60 12.33 -6.89
CA ASN A 250 -0.30 11.39 -5.82
C ASN A 250 -1.01 11.75 -4.51
N ARG A 251 -1.04 10.83 -3.54
CA ARG A 251 -1.75 11.03 -2.27
C ARG A 251 -1.28 12.27 -1.52
N HIS A 252 0.03 12.50 -1.46
CA HIS A 252 0.61 13.67 -0.78
C HIS A 252 0.11 14.99 -1.37
N ALA A 253 0.08 15.12 -2.70
CA ALA A 253 -0.47 16.30 -3.36
C ALA A 253 -1.97 16.48 -3.06
N ARG A 254 -2.79 15.42 -3.13
CA ARG A 254 -4.24 15.48 -2.87
C ARG A 254 -4.60 15.77 -1.40
N ASP A 255 -3.72 15.42 -0.47
CA ASP A 255 -3.90 15.69 0.95
C ASP A 255 -3.52 17.15 1.28
N ALA A 256 -2.48 17.67 0.62
CA ALA A 256 -2.10 19.08 0.75
C ALA A 256 -3.05 20.03 0.00
N LEU A 257 -3.61 19.59 -1.13
CA LEU A 257 -4.52 20.35 -1.98
C LEU A 257 -5.77 19.52 -2.33
N PRO A 258 -6.86 19.67 -1.55
CA PRO A 258 -8.11 18.97 -1.83
C PRO A 258 -8.71 19.27 -3.22
N GLU A 259 -8.38 20.42 -3.82
CA GLU A 259 -8.79 20.82 -5.17
C GLU A 259 -8.31 19.84 -6.26
N LEU A 260 -7.21 19.12 -6.02
CA LEU A 260 -6.67 18.10 -6.92
C LEU A 260 -7.50 16.80 -6.94
N ARG A 261 -8.55 16.72 -6.14
CA ARG A 261 -9.50 15.59 -6.13
C ARG A 261 -10.61 15.77 -7.17
N GLU A 262 -10.76 16.98 -7.70
CA GLU A 262 -11.78 17.34 -8.69
C GLU A 262 -11.14 17.60 -10.07
N PRO A 263 -11.89 17.45 -11.18
CA PRO A 263 -11.42 17.87 -12.49
C PRO A 263 -11.07 19.37 -12.50
N ARG A 264 -9.81 19.68 -12.74
CA ARG A 264 -9.28 21.05 -12.76
C ARG A 264 -8.21 21.20 -13.84
N HIS A 265 -8.12 22.40 -14.40
CA HIS A 265 -6.97 22.78 -15.20
C HIS A 265 -5.78 23.17 -14.31
N ILE A 266 -4.56 22.87 -14.75
CA ILE A 266 -3.34 23.16 -13.98
C ILE A 266 -3.18 24.65 -13.67
N ASP A 267 -3.59 25.51 -14.61
CA ASP A 267 -3.55 26.97 -14.45
C ASP A 267 -4.60 27.51 -13.47
N GLU A 268 -5.61 26.71 -13.07
CA GLU A 268 -6.52 27.10 -11.98
C GLU A 268 -5.86 26.91 -10.60
N ILE A 269 -4.89 26.01 -10.50
CA ILE A 269 -4.21 25.68 -9.24
C ILE A 269 -2.92 26.48 -9.09
N PHE A 270 -2.17 26.62 -10.18
CA PHE A 270 -0.85 27.23 -10.19
C PHE A 270 -0.83 28.51 -11.03
N ASP A 271 -0.16 29.52 -10.50
CA ASP A 271 0.23 30.69 -11.26
C ASP A 271 1.61 30.45 -11.88
N SER A 272 1.66 30.43 -13.22
CA SER A 272 2.84 30.14 -14.05
C SER A 272 3.32 31.37 -14.84
N ALA A 273 2.93 32.57 -14.40
CA ALA A 273 3.03 33.84 -15.13
C ALA A 273 4.38 34.15 -15.81
N ASP A 274 5.49 33.60 -15.32
CA ASP A 274 6.83 33.90 -15.82
C ASP A 274 7.35 32.89 -16.87
N LEU A 275 6.80 31.67 -16.97
CA LEU A 275 7.20 30.66 -17.95
C LEU A 275 6.11 29.58 -18.12
N PRO A 276 5.53 29.40 -19.33
CA PRO A 276 4.61 28.29 -19.59
C PRO A 276 5.25 26.95 -19.22
N LEU A 277 4.52 26.11 -18.49
CA LEU A 277 5.05 24.85 -17.94
C LEU A 277 5.68 23.93 -19.01
N ARG A 278 5.19 23.98 -20.25
CA ARG A 278 5.73 23.18 -21.36
C ARG A 278 7.10 23.63 -21.81
N ASP A 279 7.36 24.93 -21.76
CA ASP A 279 8.67 25.51 -22.12
C ASP A 279 9.69 25.16 -21.04
N ALA A 280 9.28 25.17 -19.77
CA ALA A 280 10.09 24.73 -18.64
C ALA A 280 10.58 23.27 -18.79
N ALA A 281 9.73 22.39 -19.34
CA ALA A 281 10.10 21.01 -19.57
C ALA A 281 11.15 20.83 -20.68
N GLN A 282 11.15 21.70 -21.70
CA GLN A 282 12.17 21.67 -22.76
C GLN A 282 13.54 22.10 -22.23
N LEU A 283 13.55 22.98 -21.23
CA LEU A 283 14.76 23.51 -20.61
C LEU A 283 15.30 22.63 -19.47
N ASP A 284 14.60 21.53 -19.13
CA ASP A 284 14.87 20.67 -17.96
C ASP A 284 15.14 21.49 -16.68
N ALA A 285 14.40 22.60 -16.53
CA ALA A 285 14.62 23.59 -15.49
C ALA A 285 13.65 23.40 -14.31
N ILE A 286 14.14 23.65 -13.09
CA ILE A 286 13.26 23.81 -11.92
C ILE A 286 12.67 25.21 -11.95
N VAL A 287 11.35 25.28 -12.08
CA VAL A 287 10.56 26.51 -12.03
C VAL A 287 9.96 26.74 -10.64
N ALA A 288 9.71 28.00 -10.32
CA ALA A 288 8.95 28.38 -9.14
C ALA A 288 7.51 28.68 -9.56
N LEU A 289 6.57 27.92 -9.00
CA LEU A 289 5.13 28.12 -9.16
C LEU A 289 4.57 28.71 -7.87
N ARG A 290 3.42 29.38 -7.97
CA ARG A 290 2.66 29.82 -6.80
C ARG A 290 1.29 29.17 -6.80
N LEU A 291 0.89 28.65 -5.65
CA LEU A 291 -0.48 28.19 -5.45
C LEU A 291 -1.43 29.39 -5.50
N ARG A 292 -2.46 29.34 -6.35
CA ARG A 292 -3.42 30.45 -6.46
C ARG A 292 -4.20 30.67 -5.16
N ALA A 293 -4.57 29.58 -4.48
CA ALA A 293 -5.37 29.65 -3.26
C ALA A 293 -4.64 30.31 -2.07
N THR A 294 -3.31 30.14 -1.96
CA THR A 294 -2.54 30.53 -0.77
C THR A 294 -1.37 31.46 -1.05
N GLY A 295 -0.94 31.57 -2.31
CA GLY A 295 0.30 32.24 -2.71
C GLY A 295 1.58 31.49 -2.32
N ALA A 296 1.47 30.31 -1.68
CA ALA A 296 2.64 29.57 -1.23
C ALA A 296 3.47 29.04 -2.43
N PRO A 297 4.80 29.04 -2.32
CA PRO A 297 5.66 28.60 -3.41
C PRO A 297 5.67 27.07 -3.54
N LEU A 298 5.69 26.59 -4.77
CA LEU A 298 6.01 25.21 -5.12
C LEU A 298 7.12 25.23 -6.17
N TYR A 299 8.25 24.60 -5.87
CA TYR A 299 9.29 24.40 -6.87
C TYR A 299 8.97 23.13 -7.65
N ALA A 300 9.06 23.20 -8.97
CA ALA A 300 8.62 22.12 -9.82
C ALA A 300 9.56 21.86 -10.99
N ARG A 301 9.68 20.58 -11.37
CA ARG A 301 10.27 20.14 -12.64
C ARG A 301 9.22 19.39 -13.43
N LEU A 302 9.23 19.54 -14.75
CA LEU A 302 8.31 18.84 -15.63
C LEU A 302 9.00 17.75 -16.43
N ARG A 303 8.31 16.63 -16.58
CA ARG A 303 8.65 15.55 -17.51
C ARG A 303 7.63 15.49 -18.61
N ALA A 304 8.11 15.57 -19.85
CA ALA A 304 7.28 15.38 -21.03
C ALA A 304 6.76 13.93 -21.14
N PRO A 305 5.59 13.70 -21.77
CA PRO A 305 5.10 12.38 -22.10
C PRO A 305 6.14 11.54 -22.83
N LEU A 306 6.32 10.29 -22.38
CA LEU A 306 7.09 9.31 -23.16
C LEU A 306 6.29 8.99 -24.41
N ARG A 307 6.80 9.32 -25.61
CA ARG A 307 6.13 8.94 -26.86
C ARG A 307 6.00 7.42 -26.91
N GLY A 308 4.77 6.91 -26.95
CA GLY A 308 4.53 5.50 -27.21
C GLY A 308 5.26 5.07 -28.49
N SER A 309 6.01 3.97 -28.42
CA SER A 309 6.49 3.30 -29.63
C SER A 309 5.27 2.98 -30.50
N ALA A 310 5.11 3.66 -31.62
CA ALA A 310 4.07 3.41 -32.61
C ALA A 310 4.29 2.05 -33.32
N ARG A 311 4.20 0.94 -32.59
CA ARG A 311 4.32 -0.42 -33.14
C ARG A 311 3.07 -1.30 -32.99
N ASP A 312 2.07 -0.90 -32.22
CA ASP A 312 0.90 -1.77 -31.98
C ASP A 312 -0.36 -1.45 -32.81
N THR A 313 -0.31 -0.49 -33.75
CA THR A 313 -1.48 -0.18 -34.61
C THR A 313 -1.35 -0.64 -36.07
N ALA A 314 -0.22 -1.24 -36.49
CA ALA A 314 -0.04 -1.67 -37.89
C ALA A 314 -0.36 -3.16 -38.16
N GLY A 315 -0.73 -3.96 -37.14
CA GLY A 315 -0.93 -5.40 -37.28
C GLY A 315 -2.34 -5.87 -37.66
N ALA A 316 -3.37 -5.01 -37.57
CA ALA A 316 -4.78 -5.44 -37.68
C ALA A 316 -5.43 -5.20 -39.05
N ALA A 317 -4.75 -4.56 -40.00
CA ALA A 317 -5.30 -4.22 -41.31
C ALA A 317 -4.64 -5.00 -42.46
N SER A 318 -4.53 -6.32 -42.36
CA SER A 318 -4.09 -7.14 -43.50
C SER A 318 -4.47 -8.63 -43.37
N ARG A 319 -5.70 -8.97 -42.95
CA ARG A 319 -6.28 -10.30 -43.22
C ARG A 319 -7.79 -10.21 -43.39
N ARG A 320 -8.24 -10.06 -44.64
CA ARG A 320 -9.54 -10.58 -45.09
C ARG A 320 -9.27 -11.60 -46.20
N PRO A 321 -9.84 -12.81 -46.15
CA PRO A 321 -10.08 -13.58 -47.36
C PRO A 321 -11.18 -12.91 -48.20
#